data_AF-A0A4Y7SZ34-F1
#
_entry.id   AF-A0A4Y7SZ34-F1
#
_cell.length_a   1.000
_cell.length_b   1.000
_cell.length_c   1.000
_cell.angle_alpha   90.00
_cell.angle_beta   90.00
_cell.angle_gamma   90.00
#
_symmetry.space_group_name_H-M   'P 1'
#
loop_
_entity.id
_entity.type
_entity.pdbx_description
1 polymer ?
#
loop_
_entity_poly.entity_id
_entity_poly.type
_entity_poly.pdbx_seq_one_letter_code
_entity_poly.pdbx_strand_id
1 'polypeptide(L)'
;MAIFRLDGTHYTTYIYEVNETVAHYADSLGHPPSHEVMDAINAFIEPLNLRTVSHFVIHEVARQGFEEGGAGSCGMAALNFAQTYGPGDSMYPKWYGGRSQAFRMGGLYDLVITHHVSAQRLGTARDWVEPCNPSPSNVVDDGPDESFVFGYGDFNMYKPKVC
;
A
#
# COMPACT_ATOMS: atom_id res chain seq x y z
N MET A 1 -4.82 -5.34 3.59
CA MET A 1 -4.16 -5.19 2.27
C MET A 1 -4.38 -3.77 1.79
N ALA A 2 -3.32 -3.03 1.46
CA ALA A 2 -3.43 -1.71 0.82
C ALA A 2 -3.15 -1.85 -0.69
N ILE A 3 -3.93 -1.16 -1.50
CA ILE A 3 -3.84 -1.12 -2.97
C ILE A 3 -3.75 0.35 -3.38
N PHE A 4 -2.77 0.67 -4.20
CA PHE A 4 -2.60 2.00 -4.77
C PHE A 4 -2.98 1.97 -6.24
N ARG A 5 -3.93 2.82 -6.65
CA ARG A 5 -4.31 3.00 -8.05
C ARG A 5 -3.73 4.30 -8.56
N LEU A 6 -2.98 4.22 -9.65
CA LEU A 6 -2.56 5.37 -10.45
C LEU A 6 -3.53 5.52 -11.63
N ASP A 7 -4.25 6.63 -11.69
CA ASP A 7 -5.12 7.01 -12.80
C ASP A 7 -4.57 8.28 -13.46
N GLY A 8 -4.01 8.13 -14.67
CA GLY A 8 -3.21 9.19 -15.31
C GLY A 8 -2.00 9.57 -14.45
N THR A 9 -2.10 10.70 -13.75
CA THR A 9 -1.05 11.23 -12.86
C THR A 9 -1.48 11.27 -11.38
N HIS A 10 -2.60 10.65 -11.04
CA HIS A 10 -3.22 10.78 -9.73
C HIS A 10 -3.29 9.45 -8.98
N TYR A 11 -2.76 9.44 -7.76
CA TYR A 11 -2.78 8.28 -6.87
C TYR A 11 -3.99 8.30 -5.93
N THR A 12 -4.61 7.14 -5.77
CA THR A 12 -5.66 6.86 -4.78
C THR A 12 -5.36 5.57 -4.03
N THR A 13 -5.94 5.39 -2.83
CA THR A 13 -5.70 4.22 -1.99
C THR A 13 -6.99 3.49 -1.69
N TYR A 14 -6.92 2.17 -1.76
CA TYR A 14 -7.95 1.24 -1.30
C TYR A 14 -7.35 0.34 -0.23
N ILE A 15 -8.10 0.02 0.81
CA ILE A 15 -7.68 -0.87 1.88
C ILE A 15 -8.73 -1.94 2.07
N TYR A 16 -8.35 -3.18 1.83
CA TYR A 16 -9.15 -4.35 2.12
C TYR A 16 -8.67 -4.99 3.42
N GLU A 17 -9.54 -5.05 4.42
CA GLU A 17 -9.29 -5.83 5.64
C GLU A 17 -9.64 -7.29 5.39
N VAL A 18 -8.80 -8.21 5.87
CA VAL A 18 -8.94 -9.64 5.55
C VAL A 18 -10.26 -10.16 6.12
N ASN A 19 -11.03 -10.87 5.29
CA ASN A 19 -12.34 -11.42 5.61
C ASN A 19 -13.46 -10.38 5.84
N GLU A 20 -13.26 -9.15 5.43
CA GLU A 20 -14.32 -8.15 5.40
C GLU A 20 -15.10 -8.16 4.08
N THR A 21 -16.31 -7.62 4.10
CA THR A 21 -17.15 -7.45 2.87
C THR A 21 -17.09 -6.03 2.32
N VAL A 22 -16.24 -5.20 2.93
CA VAL A 22 -16.05 -3.79 2.64
C VAL A 22 -14.59 -3.52 2.34
N ALA A 23 -14.35 -2.57 1.45
CA ALA A 23 -13.04 -1.98 1.26
C ALA A 23 -13.10 -0.49 1.57
N HIS A 24 -12.03 0.05 2.11
CA HIS A 24 -11.92 1.45 2.50
C HIS A 24 -11.20 2.21 1.42
N TYR A 25 -11.67 3.40 1.10
CA TYR A 25 -11.16 4.20 0.00
C TYR A 25 -10.85 5.62 0.47
N ALA A 26 -9.74 6.18 -0.03
CA ALA A 26 -9.42 7.58 0.15
C ALA A 26 -8.84 8.21 -1.12
N ASP A 27 -9.27 9.45 -1.37
CA ASP A 27 -8.76 10.30 -2.43
C ASP A 27 -8.62 11.75 -1.97
N SER A 28 -7.38 12.27 -2.06
CA SER A 28 -7.03 13.67 -1.79
C SER A 28 -7.66 14.69 -2.74
N LEU A 29 -8.19 14.29 -3.89
CA LEU A 29 -9.03 15.13 -4.77
C LEU A 29 -10.53 14.93 -4.55
N GLY A 30 -10.94 13.85 -3.87
CA GLY A 30 -12.33 13.62 -3.52
C GLY A 30 -13.20 13.06 -4.61
N HIS A 31 -12.60 12.43 -5.62
CA HIS A 31 -13.37 11.66 -6.58
C HIS A 31 -13.99 10.44 -5.90
N PRO A 32 -15.05 9.86 -6.51
CA PRO A 32 -15.57 8.58 -6.07
C PRO A 32 -14.60 7.43 -6.41
N PRO A 33 -14.68 6.30 -5.68
CA PRO A 33 -13.91 5.11 -6.01
C PRO A 33 -14.33 4.54 -7.38
N SER A 34 -13.38 3.94 -8.09
CA SER A 34 -13.66 3.25 -9.36
C SER A 34 -14.24 1.85 -9.10
N HIS A 35 -15.33 1.52 -9.79
CA HIS A 35 -15.97 0.21 -9.70
C HIS A 35 -15.06 -0.93 -10.18
N GLU A 36 -14.22 -0.68 -11.19
CA GLU A 36 -13.28 -1.66 -11.74
C GLU A 36 -12.28 -2.17 -10.69
N VAL A 37 -11.98 -1.35 -9.67
CA VAL A 37 -11.09 -1.75 -8.57
C VAL A 37 -11.75 -2.80 -7.69
N MET A 38 -13.07 -2.76 -7.52
CA MET A 38 -13.79 -3.78 -6.76
C MET A 38 -13.71 -5.13 -7.45
N ASP A 39 -13.90 -5.15 -8.77
CA ASP A 39 -13.79 -6.36 -9.58
C ASP A 39 -12.36 -6.92 -9.51
N ALA A 40 -11.35 -6.06 -9.59
CA ALA A 40 -9.95 -6.46 -9.43
C ALA A 40 -9.64 -7.02 -8.04
N ILE A 41 -10.16 -6.40 -6.97
CA ILE A 41 -10.01 -6.90 -5.60
C ILE A 41 -10.66 -8.28 -5.48
N ASN A 42 -11.90 -8.42 -5.94
CA ASN A 42 -12.67 -9.67 -5.86
C ASN A 42 -12.00 -10.79 -6.64
N ALA A 43 -11.54 -10.53 -7.86
CA ALA A 43 -10.80 -11.49 -8.68
C ALA A 43 -9.52 -11.99 -7.98
N PHE A 44 -8.89 -11.14 -7.16
CA PHE A 44 -7.70 -11.52 -6.41
C PHE A 44 -8.00 -12.33 -5.14
N ILE A 45 -9.07 -11.99 -4.41
CA ILE A 45 -9.36 -12.61 -3.10
C ILE A 45 -10.26 -13.85 -3.18
N GLU A 46 -11.02 -14.01 -4.27
CA GLU A 46 -11.92 -15.17 -4.48
C GLU A 46 -11.15 -16.51 -4.50
N PRO A 47 -10.02 -16.66 -5.22
CA PRO A 47 -9.22 -17.90 -5.18
C PRO A 47 -8.68 -18.24 -3.79
N LEU A 48 -8.61 -17.26 -2.89
CA LEU A 48 -8.14 -17.40 -1.52
C LEU A 48 -9.26 -17.80 -0.55
N ASN A 49 -10.49 -18.02 -1.03
CA ASN A 49 -11.69 -18.29 -0.23
C ASN A 49 -11.98 -17.19 0.81
N LEU A 50 -11.65 -15.94 0.50
CA LEU A 50 -11.96 -14.80 1.35
C LEU A 50 -13.33 -14.21 0.98
N ARG A 51 -13.91 -13.40 1.87
CA ARG A 51 -15.20 -12.74 1.60
C ARG A 51 -15.05 -11.69 0.51
N THR A 52 -15.98 -11.71 -0.46
CA THR A 52 -16.02 -10.73 -1.55
C THR A 52 -16.40 -9.34 -1.04
N VAL A 53 -15.73 -8.33 -1.55
CA VAL A 53 -16.06 -6.92 -1.35
C VAL A 53 -17.33 -6.58 -2.12
N SER A 54 -18.28 -5.93 -1.43
CA SER A 54 -19.58 -5.54 -1.99
C SER A 54 -19.75 -4.03 -2.15
N HIS A 55 -19.00 -3.23 -1.38
CA HIS A 55 -19.05 -1.78 -1.43
C HIS A 55 -17.79 -1.15 -0.85
N PHE A 56 -17.62 0.15 -1.13
CA PHE A 56 -16.55 0.97 -0.58
C PHE A 56 -17.04 1.86 0.55
N VAL A 57 -16.26 1.96 1.62
CA VAL A 57 -16.38 3.00 2.65
C VAL A 57 -15.42 4.12 2.29
N ILE A 58 -15.97 5.30 2.00
CA ILE A 58 -15.19 6.49 1.63
C ILE A 58 -14.74 7.20 2.89
N HIS A 59 -13.43 7.42 3.02
CA HIS A 59 -12.83 8.17 4.11
C HIS A 59 -12.47 9.59 3.67
N GLU A 60 -12.80 10.54 4.54
CA GLU A 60 -12.36 11.91 4.36
C GLU A 60 -10.88 12.04 4.74
N VAL A 61 -10.10 12.58 3.82
CA VAL A 61 -8.68 12.88 3.98
C VAL A 61 -8.41 14.33 3.60
N ALA A 62 -7.30 14.89 4.07
CA ALA A 62 -6.90 16.25 3.69
C ALA A 62 -6.84 16.39 2.15
N ARG A 63 -7.13 17.59 1.64
CA ARG A 63 -7.16 17.83 0.20
C ARG A 63 -5.79 18.19 -0.32
N GLN A 64 -5.49 17.79 -1.55
CA GLN A 64 -4.36 18.35 -2.29
C GLN A 64 -4.84 19.50 -3.18
N GLY A 65 -4.03 20.54 -3.31
CA GLY A 65 -4.32 21.66 -4.21
C GLY A 65 -4.79 22.92 -3.47
N PHE A 66 -5.83 23.57 -3.99
CA PHE A 66 -6.37 24.88 -3.55
C PHE A 66 -6.28 25.13 -2.04
N GLU A 67 -5.85 26.34 -1.64
CA GLU A 67 -5.72 26.91 -0.27
C GLU A 67 -4.98 26.07 0.80
N GLU A 68 -5.09 24.75 0.77
CA GLU A 68 -4.45 23.77 1.66
C GLU A 68 -3.02 23.42 1.22
N GLY A 69 -2.67 23.66 -0.04
CA GLY A 69 -1.36 23.37 -0.61
C GLY A 69 -1.17 21.90 -1.02
N GLY A 70 0.08 21.48 -1.23
CA GLY A 70 0.38 20.08 -1.55
C GLY A 70 -0.03 19.60 -2.94
N ALA A 71 -0.18 20.51 -3.90
CA ALA A 71 -0.36 20.14 -5.31
C ALA A 71 0.76 19.17 -5.75
N GLY A 72 0.37 18.09 -6.42
CA GLY A 72 1.29 17.02 -6.84
C GLY A 72 1.70 16.03 -5.73
N SER A 73 1.04 16.04 -4.58
CA SER A 73 1.35 15.15 -3.45
C SER A 73 0.39 13.97 -3.29
N CYS A 74 -0.42 13.64 -4.29
CA CYS A 74 -1.42 12.56 -4.21
C CYS A 74 -0.82 11.23 -3.75
N GLY A 75 0.39 10.90 -4.20
CA GLY A 75 1.11 9.71 -3.74
C GLY A 75 1.42 9.73 -2.24
N MET A 76 1.77 10.90 -1.67
CA MET A 76 1.99 11.03 -0.22
C MET A 76 0.69 10.97 0.56
N ALA A 77 -0.38 11.57 0.06
CA ALA A 77 -1.70 11.49 0.69
C ALA A 77 -2.21 10.05 0.70
N ALA A 78 -2.09 9.36 -0.44
CA ALA A 78 -2.43 7.96 -0.62
C ALA A 78 -1.64 7.05 0.35
N LEU A 79 -0.31 7.21 0.41
CA LEU A 79 0.57 6.47 1.32
C LEU A 79 0.21 6.75 2.79
N ASN A 80 0.01 8.01 3.15
CA ASN A 80 -0.30 8.38 4.52
C ASN A 80 -1.64 7.80 5.00
N PHE A 81 -2.65 7.74 4.13
CA PHE A 81 -3.89 7.05 4.45
C PHE A 81 -3.63 5.57 4.78
N ALA A 82 -2.85 4.87 3.95
CA ALA A 82 -2.48 3.48 4.22
C ALA A 82 -1.73 3.30 5.55
N GLN A 83 -0.81 4.22 5.88
CA GLN A 83 -0.04 4.19 7.13
C GLN A 83 -0.89 4.48 8.37
N THR A 84 -1.90 5.34 8.27
CA THR A 84 -2.69 5.82 9.42
C THR A 84 -4.02 5.09 9.62
N TYR A 85 -4.41 4.25 8.67
CA TYR A 85 -5.69 3.53 8.69
C TYR A 85 -5.75 2.42 9.76
N GLY A 86 -4.63 1.78 10.10
CA GLY A 86 -4.60 0.65 11.03
C GLY A 86 -4.81 1.04 12.51
N PRO A 87 -5.40 0.16 13.34
CA PRO A 87 -5.72 0.43 14.76
C PRO A 87 -4.51 0.64 15.69
N GLY A 88 -3.28 0.53 15.18
CA GLY A 88 -2.05 0.53 15.98
C GLY A 88 -1.16 1.75 15.83
N ASP A 89 -1.41 2.67 14.89
CA ASP A 89 -0.38 3.62 14.47
C ASP A 89 -0.78 5.09 14.59
N SER A 90 -1.02 5.51 15.84
CA SER A 90 -1.08 6.94 16.18
C SER A 90 0.28 7.65 16.06
N MET A 91 1.35 6.90 15.76
CA MET A 91 2.70 7.45 15.60
C MET A 91 2.89 8.18 14.27
N TYR A 92 2.15 7.82 13.22
CA TYR A 92 2.26 8.52 11.95
C TYR A 92 1.45 9.82 11.97
N PRO A 93 2.10 10.98 11.72
CA PRO A 93 1.36 12.22 11.59
C PRO A 93 0.42 12.15 10.39
N LYS A 94 -0.80 12.68 10.54
CA LYS A 94 -1.72 12.84 9.41
C LYS A 94 -1.16 13.85 8.40
N TRP A 95 -1.18 13.47 7.14
CA TRP A 95 -0.78 14.33 6.03
C TRP A 95 -1.79 15.45 5.81
N TYR A 96 -1.29 16.61 5.41
CA TYR A 96 -2.07 17.71 4.85
C TYR A 96 -1.19 18.54 3.92
N GLY A 97 -1.82 19.29 3.01
CA GLY A 97 -1.14 19.96 1.90
C GLY A 97 0.07 20.80 2.34
N GLY A 98 -0.09 21.65 3.36
CA GLY A 98 0.93 22.54 3.89
C GLY A 98 2.20 21.87 4.44
N ARG A 99 2.16 20.56 4.75
CA ARG A 99 3.33 19.79 5.19
C ARG A 99 3.87 18.82 4.14
N SER A 100 3.36 18.85 2.91
CA SER A 100 3.76 17.93 1.85
C SER A 100 5.27 17.79 1.66
N GLN A 101 6.03 18.89 1.75
CA GLN A 101 7.48 18.83 1.62
C GLN A 101 8.12 17.98 2.72
N ALA A 102 7.70 18.13 3.99
CA ALA A 102 8.24 17.36 5.10
C ALA A 102 7.95 15.86 4.93
N PHE A 103 6.74 15.51 4.50
CA PHE A 103 6.37 14.13 4.19
C PHE A 103 7.22 13.55 3.05
N ARG A 104 7.40 14.30 1.94
CA ARG A 104 8.25 13.86 0.82
C ARG A 104 9.71 13.65 1.25
N MET A 105 10.25 14.55 2.07
CA MET A 105 11.61 14.41 2.60
C MET A 105 11.73 13.19 3.51
N GLY A 106 10.72 12.93 4.36
CA GLY A 106 10.66 11.72 5.18
C GLY A 106 10.68 10.45 4.33
N GLY A 107 9.79 10.35 3.34
CA GLY A 107 9.76 9.19 2.43
C GLY A 107 11.06 9.01 1.63
N LEU A 108 11.71 10.10 1.20
CA LEU A 108 13.02 10.01 0.54
C LEU A 108 14.11 9.52 1.50
N TYR A 109 14.10 9.98 2.75
CA TYR A 109 15.04 9.53 3.77
C TYR A 109 14.87 8.04 4.07
N ASP A 110 13.61 7.58 4.21
CA ASP A 110 13.29 6.17 4.38
C ASP A 110 13.82 5.33 3.21
N LEU A 111 13.57 5.76 1.97
CA LEU A 111 14.09 5.08 0.77
C LEU A 111 15.63 4.99 0.76
N VAL A 112 16.32 6.07 1.11
CA VAL A 112 17.78 6.10 1.16
C VAL A 112 18.31 5.18 2.26
N ILE A 113 17.72 5.19 3.46
CA ILE A 113 18.10 4.27 4.53
C ILE A 113 17.85 2.83 4.12
N THR A 114 16.66 2.51 3.61
CA THR A 114 16.32 1.16 3.17
C THR A 114 17.32 0.68 2.13
N HIS A 115 17.61 1.48 1.11
CA HIS A 115 18.59 1.14 0.10
C HIS A 115 19.99 0.91 0.70
N HIS A 116 20.45 1.79 1.59
CA HIS A 116 21.76 1.69 2.23
C HIS A 116 21.89 0.41 3.07
N VAL A 117 20.88 0.11 3.90
CA VAL A 117 20.84 -1.08 4.75
C VAL A 117 20.79 -2.35 3.90
N SER A 118 19.94 -2.38 2.87
CA SER A 118 19.82 -3.51 1.96
C SER A 118 21.12 -3.76 1.17
N ALA A 119 21.83 -2.71 0.74
CA ALA A 119 23.07 -2.86 -0.03
C ALA A 119 24.24 -3.42 0.79
N GLN A 120 24.21 -3.29 2.12
CA GLN A 120 25.28 -3.75 3.02
C GLN A 120 25.01 -5.12 3.65
N ARG A 121 23.78 -5.59 3.60
CA ARG A 121 23.44 -6.90 4.15
C ARG A 121 23.84 -7.99 3.16
N LEU A 122 24.59 -8.97 3.64
CA LEU A 122 24.81 -10.22 2.92
C LEU A 122 23.50 -11.01 2.94
N GLY A 123 23.12 -11.58 1.81
CA GLY A 123 21.90 -12.37 1.65
C GLY A 123 21.13 -12.02 0.38
N THR A 124 20.06 -12.76 0.18
CA THR A 124 19.06 -12.58 -0.88
C THR A 124 17.81 -11.92 -0.30
N ALA A 125 16.88 -11.46 -1.14
CA ALA A 125 15.61 -10.90 -0.67
C ALA A 125 14.86 -11.85 0.30
N ARG A 126 14.94 -13.18 0.08
CA ARG A 126 14.31 -14.21 0.95
C ARG A 126 14.87 -14.21 2.38
N ASP A 127 16.11 -13.77 2.57
CA ASP A 127 16.72 -13.70 3.89
C ASP A 127 16.10 -12.56 4.72
N TRP A 128 15.57 -11.53 4.07
CA TRP A 128 15.17 -10.27 4.73
C TRP A 128 13.65 -10.08 4.83
N VAL A 129 12.86 -10.94 4.22
CA VAL A 129 11.40 -10.86 4.25
C VAL A 129 10.78 -12.16 4.73
N GLU A 130 9.62 -12.10 5.38
CA GLU A 130 8.80 -13.25 5.75
C GLU A 130 7.38 -13.12 5.18
N PRO A 131 6.69 -14.22 4.85
CA PRO A 131 5.33 -14.15 4.36
C PRO A 131 4.39 -13.42 5.33
N CYS A 132 3.58 -12.49 4.82
CA CYS A 132 2.54 -11.83 5.61
C CYS A 132 1.42 -12.77 6.03
N ASN A 133 1.22 -13.88 5.31
CA ASN A 133 0.25 -14.92 5.65
C ASN A 133 0.97 -16.27 5.88
N PRO A 134 0.98 -16.81 7.10
CA PRO A 134 1.58 -18.11 7.38
C PRO A 134 0.66 -19.25 6.88
N SER A 135 0.78 -19.59 5.59
CA SER A 135 0.34 -20.84 4.93
C SER A 135 -1.14 -20.97 4.48
N PRO A 136 -1.45 -21.84 3.48
CA PRO A 136 -1.20 -23.30 3.52
C PRO A 136 -0.35 -23.86 2.37
N SER A 137 0.82 -24.43 2.71
CA SER A 137 1.44 -25.69 2.23
C SER A 137 1.48 -26.11 0.73
N ASN A 138 1.05 -25.30 -0.23
CA ASN A 138 0.94 -25.73 -1.64
C ASN A 138 1.64 -24.83 -2.67
N VAL A 139 2.51 -23.89 -2.26
CA VAL A 139 3.38 -23.22 -3.23
C VAL A 139 4.49 -24.20 -3.58
N VAL A 140 4.36 -24.85 -4.72
CA VAL A 140 5.38 -25.70 -5.33
C VAL A 140 6.65 -24.87 -5.46
N ASP A 141 7.74 -25.39 -4.89
CA ASP A 141 9.08 -24.82 -4.98
C ASP A 141 9.61 -25.03 -6.41
N ASP A 142 9.15 -24.19 -7.34
CA ASP A 142 9.65 -24.15 -8.72
C ASP A 142 11.00 -23.42 -8.76
N GLY A 143 12.03 -24.10 -8.26
CA GLY A 143 13.43 -23.91 -8.64
C GLY A 143 14.07 -22.53 -8.37
N PRO A 144 15.34 -22.38 -8.77
CA PRO A 144 16.11 -21.16 -8.59
C PRO A 144 15.84 -20.23 -9.78
N ASP A 145 14.66 -19.62 -9.84
CA ASP A 145 14.45 -18.51 -10.78
C ASP A 145 14.88 -17.20 -10.10
N GLU A 146 16.02 -16.69 -10.54
CA GLU A 146 16.76 -15.53 -10.03
C GLU A 146 16.07 -14.19 -10.32
N SER A 147 14.74 -14.15 -10.31
CA SER A 147 14.02 -12.90 -10.46
C SER A 147 12.94 -12.76 -9.39
N PHE A 148 13.32 -12.12 -8.29
CA PHE A 148 12.38 -11.25 -7.58
C PHE A 148 12.01 -10.12 -8.54
N VAL A 149 11.14 -10.42 -9.52
CA VAL A 149 10.52 -9.40 -10.34
C VAL A 149 9.50 -8.74 -9.44
N PHE A 150 9.83 -7.55 -8.94
CA PHE A 150 8.83 -6.63 -8.40
C PHE A 150 7.92 -6.21 -9.55
N GLY A 151 6.97 -7.08 -9.90
CA GLY A 151 5.98 -6.86 -10.94
C GLY A 151 4.86 -5.95 -10.43
N TYR A 152 4.18 -5.29 -11.37
CA TYR A 152 2.90 -4.63 -11.11
C TYR A 152 1.91 -5.70 -10.59
N GLY A 153 1.78 -5.82 -9.27
CA GLY A 153 1.09 -6.93 -8.62
C GLY A 153 1.82 -7.52 -7.41
N ASP A 154 2.99 -6.99 -7.01
CA ASP A 154 3.60 -7.34 -5.73
C ASP A 154 2.79 -6.74 -4.57
N PHE A 155 1.75 -7.47 -4.20
CA PHE A 155 1.05 -7.29 -2.94
C PHE A 155 2.05 -7.46 -1.79
N ASN A 156 1.70 -6.96 -0.60
CA ASN A 156 2.40 -7.25 0.66
C ASN A 156 2.29 -8.76 1.01
N MET A 157 2.76 -9.66 0.13
CA MET A 157 2.87 -11.10 0.34
C MET A 157 3.99 -11.39 1.34
N TYR A 158 4.98 -10.50 1.41
CA TYR A 158 6.06 -10.55 2.36
C TYR A 158 6.19 -9.22 3.10
N LYS A 159 6.55 -9.30 4.37
CA LYS A 159 6.92 -8.15 5.21
C LYS A 159 8.39 -8.28 5.60
N PRO A 160 9.08 -7.16 5.88
CA PRO A 160 10.45 -7.22 6.39
C PRO A 160 10.52 -8.05 7.68
N LYS A 161 11.52 -8.92 7.79
CA LYS A 161 11.88 -9.51 9.09
C LYS A 161 12.44 -8.37 9.94
N VAL A 162 11.73 -8.02 11.02
CA VAL A 162 12.24 -7.04 11.99
C VAL A 162 13.44 -7.70 12.68
N CYS A 163 14.62 -7.10 12.53
CA CYS A 163 15.82 -7.52 13.25
C CYS A 163 15.87 -6.87 14.63
#